data_AF-A0ABD5BEE6-F1
#
_entry.id   AF-A0ABD5BEE6-F1
#
_cell.length_a   1.000
_cell.length_b   1.000
_cell.length_c   1.000
_cell.angle_alpha   90.00
_cell.angle_beta   90.00
_cell.angle_gamma   90.00
#
_symmetry.space_group_name_H-M   'P 1'
#
loop_
_entity.id
_entity.type
_entity.pdbx_description
1 polymer ?
#
loop_
_entity_poly.entity_id
_entity_poly.type
_entity_poly.pdbx_seq_one_letter_code
_entity_poly.pdbx_strand_id
1 'polypeptide(L)' 'MLNIEWTRAARQDLAEIVGFIANDNPLAARKMKVLIMEAVIPAARHPRIFRRGRVDGTHEIPLHPHYLLVY' A
#
# COMPACT_ATOMS: atom_id res chain seq x y z
N MET A 1 -9.28 0.81 17.26
CA MET A 1 -8.48 0.80 16.02
C MET A 1 -8.06 -0.63 15.77
N LEU A 2 -8.28 -1.16 14.57
CA LEU A 2 -7.83 -2.51 14.22
C LEU A 2 -6.32 -2.52 14.02
N ASN A 3 -5.71 -3.69 14.24
CA ASN A 3 -4.29 -3.90 13.98
C ASN A 3 -4.05 -3.97 12.46
N ILE A 4 -3.05 -3.26 11.96
CA ILE A 4 -2.63 -3.38 10.56
C ILE A 4 -1.58 -4.48 10.49
N GLU A 5 -1.90 -5.54 9.77
CA GLU A 5 -0.97 -6.64 9.51
C GLU A 5 -0.69 -6.78 8.03
N TRP A 6 0.60 -6.75 7.69
CA TRP A 6 1.06 -6.93 6.32
C TRP A 6 1.27 -8.40 6.05
N THR A 7 0.68 -8.91 4.96
CA THR A 7 0.96 -10.28 4.50
C THR A 7 2.42 -10.40 4.08
N ARG A 8 2.93 -11.63 4.03
CA ARG A 8 4.28 -11.88 3.53
C ARG A 8 4.47 -11.37 2.09
N ALA A 9 3.47 -11.62 1.23
CA ALA A 9 3.47 -11.14 -0.14
C ALA A 9 3.54 -9.60 -0.20
N ALA A 10 2.70 -8.89 0.57
CA ALA A 10 2.70 -7.43 0.57
C ALA A 10 4.03 -6.82 1.04
N ARG A 11 4.75 -7.49 1.95
CA ARG A 11 6.10 -7.07 2.36
C ARG A 11 7.13 -7.28 1.25
N GLN A 12 7.00 -8.36 0.47
CA GLN A 12 7.87 -8.63 -0.68
C GLN A 12 7.61 -7.62 -1.79
N ASP A 13 6.34 -7.39 -2.14
CA ASP A 13 5.94 -6.38 -3.13
C ASP A 13 6.48 -4.99 -2.76
N LEU A 14 6.33 -4.57 -1.49
CA LEU A 14 6.88 -3.30 -1.02
C LEU A 14 8.40 -3.22 -1.21
N ALA A 15 9.13 -4.29 -0.89
CA ALA A 15 10.58 -4.32 -1.04
C ALA A 15 11.00 -4.24 -2.52
N GLU A 16 10.30 -4.97 -3.40
CA GLU A 16 10.55 -4.97 -4.84
C GLU A 16 10.26 -3.61 -5.47
N ILE A 17 9.11 -3.00 -5.15
CA ILE A 17 8.71 -1.67 -5.67
C ILE A 17 9.72 -0.61 -5.22
N VAL A 18 10.04 -0.57 -3.92
CA VAL A 18 10.99 0.42 -3.38
C VAL A 18 12.39 0.19 -3.95
N GLY A 19 12.84 -1.06 -4.07
CA GLY A 19 14.14 -1.40 -4.64
C GLY A 19 14.23 -1.01 -6.12
N PHE A 20 13.20 -1.31 -6.91
CA PHE A 20 13.12 -0.94 -8.31
C PHE A 20 13.21 0.58 -8.51
N ILE A 21 12.40 1.36 -7.77
CA ILE A 21 12.44 2.82 -7.86
C ILE A 21 13.78 3.37 -7.36
N ALA A 22 14.37 2.77 -6.33
CA ALA A 22 15.63 3.25 -5.74
C ALA A 22 16.82 3.12 -6.68
N ASN A 23 16.81 2.17 -7.62
CA ASN A 23 17.85 2.02 -8.64
C ASN A 23 17.97 3.26 -9.55
N ASP A 24 16.86 3.98 -9.75
CA ASP A 24 16.82 5.21 -10.56
C ASP A 24 16.80 6.47 -9.67
N ASN A 25 15.94 6.49 -8.65
CA ASN A 25 15.76 7.64 -7.77
C ASN A 25 15.47 7.23 -6.31
N PRO A 26 16.49 7.21 -5.44
CA PRO A 26 16.34 6.86 -4.02
C PRO A 26 15.38 7.76 -3.23
N LEU A 27 15.29 9.06 -3.58
CA LEU A 27 14.38 9.98 -2.92
C LEU A 27 12.92 9.67 -3.29
N ALA A 28 12.66 9.34 -4.55
CA ALA A 28 11.34 8.89 -5.00
C ALA A 28 10.93 7.58 -4.33
N ALA A 29 11.86 6.64 -4.17
CA ALA A 29 11.61 5.37 -3.48
C ALA A 29 11.20 5.60 -2.01
N ARG A 30 11.88 6.52 -1.31
CA ARG A 30 11.52 6.90 0.07
C ARG A 30 10.12 7.52 0.14
N LYS A 31 9.78 8.41 -0.80
CA LYS A 31 8.44 9.02 -0.88
C LYS A 31 7.35 7.96 -1.12
N MET A 32 7.59 7.02 -2.03
CA MET A 32 6.66 5.91 -2.30
C MET A 32 6.43 5.05 -1.05
N LYS A 33 7.50 4.70 -0.33
CA LYS A 33 7.39 3.95 0.92
C LYS A 33 6.52 4.68 1.96
N VAL A 34 6.73 5.98 2.16
CA VAL A 34 5.92 6.78 3.10
C VAL A 34 4.45 6.79 2.68
N LEU A 35 4.18 7.05 1.40
CA LEU A 35 2.84 7.08 0.84
C LEU A 35 2.08 5.77 1.10
N ILE A 36 2.73 4.62 0.87
CA ILE A 36 2.13 3.29 1.14
C ILE A 36 1.81 3.11 2.63
N MET A 37 2.73 3.49 3.52
CA MET A 37 2.56 3.32 4.96
C MET A 37 1.48 4.23 5.54
N GLU A 38 1.33 5.45 5.03
CA GLU A 38 0.34 6.41 5.51
C GLU A 38 -1.07 6.10 4.99
N ALA A 39 -1.18 5.59 3.77
CA ALA A 39 -2.47 5.33 3.14
C ALA A 39 -3.33 4.28 3.87
N VAL A 40 -2.71 3.37 4.63
CA VAL A 40 -3.43 2.34 5.41
C VAL A 40 -3.92 2.84 6.76
N ILE A 41 -3.43 3.99 7.26
CA ILE A 41 -3.78 4.51 8.59
C ILE A 41 -5.29 4.77 8.74
N PRO A 42 -6.00 5.37 7.77
CA PRO A 42 -7.45 5.54 7.85
C PRO A 42 -8.20 4.21 7.90
N ALA A 43 -7.72 3.18 7.18
CA ALA A 43 -8.34 1.85 7.17
C ALA A 43 -8.33 1.17 8.55
N ALA A 44 -7.33 1.46 9.40
CA ALA A 44 -7.29 0.93 10.76
C ALA A 44 -8.46 1.41 11.64
N ARG A 45 -9.00 2.61 11.36
CA ARG A 45 -10.17 3.14 12.08
C ARG A 45 -11.48 2.84 11.36
N HIS A 46 -11.46 2.89 10.03
CA HIS A 46 -12.62 2.67 9.17
C HIS A 46 -12.29 1.65 8.07
N PRO A 47 -12.34 0.34 8.36
CA PRO A 47 -11.86 -0.70 7.43
C PRO A 47 -12.62 -0.77 6.10
N ARG A 48 -13.80 -0.17 6.01
CA ARG A 48 -14.66 -0.14 4.81
C ARG A 48 -14.75 1.23 4.15
N ILE A 49 -13.81 2.14 4.47
CA ILE A 49 -13.82 3.51 3.92
C ILE A 49 -13.44 3.56 2.44
N PHE A 50 -12.66 2.59 1.98
CA PHE A 50 -12.19 2.53 0.60
C PHE A 50 -13.15 1.72 -0.28
N ARG A 51 -12.96 1.78 -1.60
CA ARG A 51 -13.83 1.08 -2.55
C ARG A 51 -13.68 -0.43 -2.41
N ARG A 52 -14.74 -1.18 -2.65
CA ARG A 52 -14.63 -2.65 -2.82
C ARG A 52 -13.70 -2.96 -3.99
N GLY A 53 -12.83 -3.93 -3.77
CA GLY A 53 -11.84 -4.37 -4.73
C GLY A 53 -12.40 -5.31 -5.79
N ARG A 54 -11.55 -5.64 -6.75
CA ARG A 54 -11.87 -6.61 -7.83
C ARG A 54 -11.93 -8.04 -7.32
N VAL A 55 -11.30 -8.33 -6.19
CA VAL A 55 -11.37 -9.63 -5.51
C VAL A 55 -12.41 -9.52 -4.41
N ASP A 56 -13.32 -10.49 -4.35
CA ASP A 56 -14.37 -10.52 -3.33
C ASP A 56 -13.77 -10.48 -1.91
N GLY A 57 -14.35 -9.63 -1.07
CA GLY A 57 -13.90 -9.42 0.30
C GLY A 57 -12.76 -8.41 0.47
N THR A 58 -12.16 -7.91 -0.62
CA THR A 58 -11.08 -6.91 -0.55
C THR A 58 -11.57 -5.48 -0.75
N HIS A 59 -10.75 -4.52 -0.32
CA HIS A 59 -10.88 -3.09 -0.59
C HIS A 59 -9.60 -2.58 -1.24
N GLU A 60 -9.75 -1.54 -2.08
CA GLU A 60 -8.66 -1.03 -2.90
C GLU A 60 -8.39 0.46 -2.60
N ILE A 61 -7.12 0.80 -2.39
CA ILE A 61 -6.65 2.18 -2.19
C ILE A 61 -5.78 2.58 -3.38
N PRO A 62 -6.24 3.49 -4.25
CA PRO A 62 -5.40 4.03 -5.32
C PRO A 62 -4.38 5.00 -4.71
N LEU A 63 -3.12 4.55 -4.57
CA LEU A 63 -2.04 5.31 -3.94
C LEU A 63 -1.36 6.27 -4.92
N HIS A 64 -1.11 5.78 -6.12
CA HIS A 64 -0.33 6.42 -7.18
C HIS A 64 -0.96 6.03 -8.52
N PRO A 65 -0.78 6.81 -9.61
CA PRO A 65 -1.27 6.42 -10.95
C PRO A 65 -0.88 5.02 -11.42
N HIS A 66 0.16 4.42 -10.83
CA HIS A 66 0.69 3.10 -11.19
C HIS A 66 0.62 2.07 -10.05
N TYR A 67 0.16 2.44 -8.84
CA TYR A 67 0.16 1.55 -7.70
C TYR A 67 -1.16 1.58 -6.94
N LEU A 68 -1.64 0.38 -6.61
CA LEU A 68 -2.88 0.12 -5.90
C LEU A 68 -2.57 -0.77 -4.70
N LEU A 69 -3.06 -0.39 -3.53
CA LEU A 69 -3.00 -1.24 -2.34
C LEU A 69 -4.31 -2.00 -2.19
N VAL A 70 -4.20 -3.29 -1.87
CA VAL A 70 -5.35 -4.18 -1.67
C VAL A 70 -5.30 -4.72 -0.24
N TYR A 71 -6.43 -4.69 0.46
CA TYR A 71 -6.55 -5.20 1.84
C TYR A 71 -7.95 -5.74 2.15
#